data_AF-A0AAX6NCJ6-F1
#
_entry.id   AF-A0AAX6NCJ6-F1
#
_cell.length_a   1.000
_cell.length_b   1.000
_cell.length_c   1.000
_cell.angle_alpha   90.00
_cell.angle_beta   90.00
_cell.angle_gamma   90.00
#
_symmetry.space_group_name_H-M   'P 1'
#
loop_
_entity.id
_entity.type
_entity.pdbx_description
1 polymer ?
#
loop_
_entity_poly.entity_id
_entity_poly.type
_entity_poly.pdbx_seq_one_letter_code
_entity_poly.pdbx_strand_id
1 'polypeptide(L)'
;MNMALPGNQFDVRAKQILKPFIRKVSKFGFNVPRYFLTGTKRRNNIVGVTKEKLVIKTDTSKEKFSISIQKIEQAISFIFYKRIVSRKELEKYSNYNSALMGLLEMILFEVARIQKSVKGVLQIRLIGVRFFFSGMDRCSEADFQTIVHNGGTFILCSYFYLREKGKSLEAFMNKLKDNGLKMILDSGAFSIHNALEKGKTLVNAAKYDSLTAKQKAEMNVVKEITVSDFAAVLNKYSDMIYGYFNLDVIGDAKASAQNFNQLKQLTGKSPIPVWHCDIANWEDSNFELLNEMVNEDYEIIALGATVPLGKNAGPQRQNKVKEELFEEIFKRHPEQCFHWLGGSSDLLLKFPFFSADSSGWIQGRKTNQIYSFEEQSTEKMNNWSKERCLAYNVFALSSLEHIGEGIQGSLLFNEFEPKKKRELDNSVQQLEFAI
;
A
#
# COMPACT_ATOMS: atom_id res chain seq x y z
N MET A 1 -13.08 -16.42 15.28
CA MET A 1 -11.82 -16.41 14.49
C MET A 1 -10.89 -15.37 15.09
N ASN A 2 -10.00 -15.78 16.00
CA ASN A 2 -8.97 -14.92 16.57
C ASN A 2 -7.79 -14.87 15.59
N MET A 3 -7.78 -13.88 14.69
CA MET A 3 -6.61 -13.61 13.86
C MET A 3 -5.59 -12.83 14.69
N ALA A 4 -4.72 -13.56 15.39
CA ALA A 4 -3.41 -13.02 15.76
C ALA A 4 -2.55 -13.09 14.49
N LEU A 5 -2.29 -11.92 13.89
CA LEU A 5 -1.28 -11.82 12.83
C LEU A 5 0.08 -12.21 13.44
N PRO A 6 0.95 -12.95 12.71
CA PRO A 6 2.31 -13.25 13.16
C PRO A 6 3.00 -11.92 13.46
N GLY A 7 3.69 -11.84 14.62
CA GLY A 7 4.21 -10.61 15.25
C GLY A 7 4.51 -9.51 14.25
N ASN A 8 3.51 -8.69 13.98
CA ASN A 8 3.47 -7.88 12.79
C ASN A 8 4.33 -6.64 13.04
N GLN A 9 5.09 -6.18 12.06
CA GLN A 9 5.79 -4.88 12.16
C GLN A 9 4.85 -3.75 12.65
N PHE A 10 3.54 -3.85 12.34
CA PHE A 10 2.51 -2.95 12.83
C PHE A 10 2.25 -3.07 14.34
N ASP A 11 2.36 -4.26 14.92
CA ASP A 11 2.26 -4.47 16.38
C ASP A 11 3.48 -3.87 17.09
N VAL A 12 4.67 -4.04 16.52
CA VAL A 12 5.91 -3.44 17.04
C VAL A 12 5.79 -1.91 17.02
N ARG A 13 5.37 -1.34 15.88
CA ARG A 13 5.14 0.10 15.72
C ARG A 13 4.05 0.61 16.67
N ALA A 14 2.94 -0.13 16.81
CA ALA A 14 1.87 0.20 17.75
C ALA A 14 2.38 0.31 19.19
N LYS A 15 3.20 -0.65 19.64
CA LYS A 15 3.85 -0.61 20.97
C LYS A 15 4.79 0.58 21.12
N GLN A 16 5.60 0.85 20.10
CA GLN A 16 6.55 1.96 20.10
C GLN A 16 5.87 3.32 20.27
N ILE A 17 4.68 3.51 19.70
CA ILE A 17 3.90 4.75 19.82
C ILE A 17 3.08 4.80 21.11
N LEU A 18 2.40 3.70 21.46
CA LEU A 18 1.53 3.67 22.63
C LEU A 18 2.29 3.80 23.94
N LYS A 19 3.48 3.18 24.06
CA LYS A 19 4.24 3.13 25.32
C LYS A 19 4.71 4.52 25.81
N PRO A 20 5.31 5.39 24.98
CA PRO A 20 5.58 6.78 25.34
C PRO A 20 4.33 7.55 25.76
N PHE A 21 3.23 7.39 25.03
CA PHE A 21 1.95 8.03 25.36
C PHE A 21 1.46 7.63 26.76
N ILE A 22 1.38 6.32 27.06
CA ILE A 22 0.96 5.82 28.38
C ILE A 22 1.88 6.32 29.49
N ARG A 23 3.21 6.33 29.27
CA ARG A 23 4.19 6.88 30.23
C ARG A 23 3.95 8.37 30.49
N LYS A 24 3.69 9.16 29.43
CA LYS A 24 3.40 10.60 29.54
C LYS A 24 2.13 10.84 30.35
N VAL A 25 1.04 10.15 30.02
CA VAL A 25 -0.23 10.28 30.76
C VAL A 25 -0.10 9.83 32.22
N SER A 26 0.72 8.82 32.50
CA SER A 26 0.94 8.30 33.87
C SER A 26 1.83 9.20 34.73
N LYS A 27 2.87 9.83 34.14
CA LYS A 27 3.87 10.62 34.87
C LYS A 27 3.44 12.07 35.12
N PHE A 28 2.71 12.69 34.20
CA PHE A 28 2.46 14.13 34.27
C PHE A 28 1.29 14.47 35.20
N GLY A 29 1.59 15.17 36.29
CA GLY A 29 0.69 16.15 36.89
C GLY A 29 0.48 17.34 35.93
N PHE A 30 -0.69 17.98 35.99
CA PHE A 30 -1.23 19.21 35.35
C PHE A 30 -0.78 19.73 33.94
N ASN A 31 0.38 19.38 33.37
CA ASN A 31 0.93 20.01 32.16
C ASN A 31 0.68 19.26 30.83
N VAL A 32 -0.01 18.12 30.85
CA VAL A 32 -0.46 17.43 29.63
C VAL A 32 -1.98 17.42 29.61
N PRO A 33 -2.63 17.81 28.50
CA PRO A 33 -4.08 17.73 28.39
C PRO A 33 -4.54 16.32 28.72
N ARG A 34 -5.19 16.14 29.87
CA ARG A 34 -5.83 14.88 30.26
C ARG A 34 -7.17 14.73 29.59
N TYR A 35 -7.37 15.32 28.43
CA TYR A 35 -8.62 15.21 27.70
C TYR A 35 -8.36 15.11 26.21
N PHE A 36 -9.29 14.46 25.53
CA PHE A 36 -9.35 14.40 24.08
C PHE A 36 -10.80 14.64 23.64
N LEU A 37 -10.96 15.02 22.39
CA LEU A 37 -12.27 15.23 21.78
C LEU A 37 -12.64 14.02 20.92
N THR A 38 -13.93 13.69 20.90
CA THR A 38 -14.46 12.80 19.86
C THR A 38 -14.58 13.53 18.53
N GLY A 39 -14.82 12.80 17.43
CA GLY A 39 -15.12 13.42 16.14
C GLY A 39 -16.34 14.35 16.15
N THR A 40 -17.26 14.19 17.11
CA THR A 40 -18.39 15.12 17.36
C THR A 40 -18.07 16.17 18.43
N LYS A 41 -16.78 16.43 18.70
CA LYS A 41 -16.27 17.43 19.64
C LYS A 41 -16.71 17.28 21.10
N ARG A 42 -17.18 16.08 21.51
CA ARG A 42 -17.43 15.79 22.94
C ARG A 42 -16.13 15.54 23.68
N ARG A 43 -15.97 16.18 24.84
CA ARG A 43 -14.78 16.08 25.70
C ARG A 43 -14.80 14.82 26.56
N ASN A 44 -13.67 14.12 26.55
CA ASN A 44 -13.42 12.93 27.36
C ASN A 44 -12.14 13.13 28.15
N ASN A 45 -12.21 12.97 29.47
CA ASN A 45 -11.08 13.16 30.35
C ASN A 45 -10.49 11.81 30.75
N ILE A 46 -9.17 11.67 30.64
CA ILE A 46 -8.42 10.54 31.20
C ILE A 46 -8.26 10.79 32.70
N VAL A 47 -9.02 10.04 33.50
CA VAL A 47 -9.08 10.19 34.96
C VAL A 47 -8.21 9.17 35.71
N GLY A 48 -7.65 8.19 35.00
CA GLY A 48 -6.73 7.22 35.58
C GLY A 48 -6.05 6.34 34.54
N VAL A 49 -4.88 5.84 34.87
CA VAL A 49 -4.12 4.87 34.08
C VAL A 49 -3.68 3.73 35.01
N THR A 50 -3.88 2.50 34.57
CA THR A 50 -3.37 1.31 35.24
C THR A 50 -2.45 0.55 34.27
N LYS A 51 -1.87 -0.58 34.71
CA LYS A 51 -1.08 -1.44 33.82
C LYS A 51 -1.89 -2.01 32.64
N GLU A 52 -3.20 -2.15 32.80
CA GLU A 52 -4.06 -2.87 31.85
C GLU A 52 -5.07 -1.99 31.11
N LYS A 53 -5.43 -0.84 31.69
CA LYS A 53 -6.53 0.00 31.18
C LYS A 53 -6.30 1.50 31.39
N LEU A 54 -6.85 2.29 30.47
CA LEU A 54 -7.12 3.71 30.63
C LEU A 54 -8.54 3.92 31.14
N VAL A 55 -8.71 4.74 32.17
CA VAL A 55 -10.01 5.10 32.75
C VAL A 55 -10.40 6.48 32.27
N ILE A 56 -11.58 6.60 31.69
CA ILE A 56 -12.06 7.79 30.99
C ILE A 56 -13.41 8.22 31.59
N LYS A 57 -13.63 9.53 31.67
CA LYS A 57 -14.91 10.15 32.02
C LYS A 57 -15.30 11.18 30.97
N THR A 58 -16.45 11.00 30.34
CA THR A 58 -17.05 12.00 29.43
C THR A 58 -17.68 13.11 30.26
N ASP A 59 -17.56 14.38 29.84
CA ASP A 59 -18.13 15.52 30.58
C ASP A 59 -19.64 15.40 30.83
N THR A 60 -20.36 14.83 29.86
CA THR A 60 -21.82 14.63 29.93
C THR A 60 -22.23 13.41 30.75
N SER A 61 -21.29 12.56 31.17
CA SER A 61 -21.58 11.32 31.90
C SER A 61 -21.07 11.40 33.34
N LYS A 62 -21.88 10.91 34.28
CA LYS A 62 -21.43 10.71 35.66
C LYS A 62 -20.52 9.47 35.77
N GLU A 63 -20.75 8.47 34.92
CA GLU A 63 -20.05 7.19 34.96
C GLU A 63 -18.69 7.26 34.28
N LYS A 64 -17.75 6.46 34.81
CA LYS A 64 -16.44 6.22 34.21
C LYS A 64 -16.51 4.95 33.38
N PHE A 65 -15.81 4.92 32.26
CA PHE A 65 -15.56 3.69 31.52
C PHE A 65 -14.06 3.46 31.36
N SER A 66 -13.68 2.28 30.89
CA SER A 66 -12.28 1.96 30.66
C SER A 66 -12.06 1.27 29.34
N ILE A 67 -10.92 1.54 28.72
CA ILE A 67 -10.46 0.85 27.51
C ILE A 67 -9.15 0.14 27.86
N SER A 68 -9.06 -1.15 27.51
CA SER A 68 -7.83 -1.93 27.68
C SER A 68 -6.69 -1.36 26.84
N ILE A 69 -5.50 -1.27 27.43
CA ILE A 69 -4.26 -0.87 26.74
C ILE A 69 -3.97 -1.84 25.58
N GLN A 70 -4.18 -3.14 25.78
CA GLN A 70 -4.02 -4.13 24.72
C GLN A 70 -4.99 -3.89 23.55
N LYS A 71 -6.24 -3.49 23.83
CA LYS A 71 -7.22 -3.15 22.78
C LYS A 71 -6.85 -1.88 22.02
N ILE A 72 -6.27 -0.89 22.70
CA ILE A 72 -5.74 0.33 22.06
C ILE A 72 -4.57 -0.05 21.16
N GLU A 73 -3.63 -0.88 21.63
CA GLU A 73 -2.50 -1.37 20.84
C GLU A 73 -2.97 -2.12 19.58
N GLN A 74 -3.93 -3.04 19.72
CA GLN A 74 -4.54 -3.76 18.60
C GLN A 74 -5.23 -2.82 17.60
N ALA A 75 -5.91 -1.77 18.09
CA ALA A 75 -6.53 -0.78 17.22
C ALA A 75 -5.48 0.04 16.45
N ILE A 76 -4.38 0.44 17.08
CA ILE A 76 -3.27 1.15 16.43
C ILE A 76 -2.61 0.25 15.37
N SER A 77 -2.31 -1.01 15.70
CA SER A 77 -1.75 -1.97 14.74
C SER A 77 -2.66 -2.16 13.53
N PHE A 78 -3.98 -2.26 13.76
CA PHE A 78 -4.96 -2.34 12.68
C PHE A 78 -5.03 -1.07 11.83
N ILE A 79 -4.87 0.11 12.43
CA ILE A 79 -4.76 1.37 11.69
C ILE A 79 -3.48 1.39 10.84
N PHE A 80 -2.34 0.93 11.34
CA PHE A 80 -1.13 0.82 10.51
C PHE A 80 -1.29 -0.17 9.37
N TYR A 81 -1.96 -1.29 9.62
CA TYR A 81 -2.26 -2.25 8.57
C TYR A 81 -3.22 -1.69 7.52
N LYS A 82 -4.38 -1.14 7.91
CA LYS A 82 -5.43 -0.72 6.97
C LYS A 82 -5.25 0.70 6.42
N ARG A 83 -4.52 1.57 7.15
CA ARG A 83 -4.28 3.00 6.91
C ARG A 83 -5.51 3.91 6.90
N ILE A 84 -6.71 3.38 6.65
CA ILE A 84 -7.98 4.09 6.77
C ILE A 84 -8.97 3.23 7.55
N VAL A 85 -9.46 3.76 8.67
CA VAL A 85 -10.32 3.00 9.58
C VAL A 85 -11.52 3.83 9.98
N SER A 86 -12.71 3.33 9.65
CA SER A 86 -13.97 3.94 10.05
C SER A 86 -14.27 3.71 11.52
N ARG A 87 -15.14 4.55 12.11
CA ARG A 87 -15.60 4.36 13.49
C ARG A 87 -16.25 2.99 13.70
N LYS A 88 -17.02 2.50 12.72
CA LYS A 88 -17.69 1.20 12.78
C LYS A 88 -16.68 0.05 12.93
N GLU A 89 -15.57 0.12 12.21
CA GLU A 89 -14.51 -0.90 12.30
C GLU A 89 -13.79 -0.93 13.65
N LEU A 90 -13.85 0.15 14.43
CA LEU A 90 -13.28 0.20 15.77
C LEU A 90 -14.15 -0.50 16.83
N GLU A 91 -15.40 -0.85 16.51
CA GLU A 91 -16.33 -1.53 17.43
C GLU A 91 -15.77 -2.86 17.95
N LYS A 92 -14.99 -3.57 17.14
CA LYS A 92 -14.32 -4.83 17.54
C LYS A 92 -13.27 -4.65 18.65
N TYR A 93 -12.83 -3.42 18.92
CA TYR A 93 -11.85 -3.12 19.98
C TYR A 93 -12.47 -2.49 21.22
N SER A 94 -13.58 -1.75 21.06
CA SER A 94 -14.30 -1.12 22.17
C SER A 94 -15.71 -0.75 21.78
N ASN A 95 -16.67 -1.01 22.67
CA ASN A 95 -18.05 -0.49 22.55
C ASN A 95 -18.10 1.04 22.64
N TYR A 96 -17.06 1.69 23.17
CA TYR A 96 -16.91 3.14 23.22
C TYR A 96 -16.16 3.66 21.98
N ASN A 97 -16.54 3.21 20.79
CA ASN A 97 -15.83 3.46 19.53
C ASN A 97 -15.57 4.96 19.23
N SER A 98 -16.51 5.86 19.55
CA SER A 98 -16.34 7.32 19.39
C SER A 98 -15.24 7.87 20.29
N ALA A 99 -15.15 7.38 21.53
CA ALA A 99 -14.10 7.75 22.46
C ALA A 99 -12.77 7.11 22.08
N LEU A 100 -12.78 5.85 21.65
CA LEU A 100 -11.59 5.18 21.14
C LEU A 100 -11.02 5.92 19.91
N MET A 101 -11.85 6.34 18.97
CA MET A 101 -11.43 7.11 17.79
C MET A 101 -10.77 8.43 18.18
N GLY A 102 -11.37 9.21 19.09
CA GLY A 102 -10.77 10.47 19.58
C GLY A 102 -9.47 10.26 20.37
N LEU A 103 -9.39 9.16 21.13
CA LEU A 103 -8.16 8.77 21.81
C LEU A 103 -7.06 8.39 20.82
N LEU A 104 -7.40 7.64 19.77
CA LEU A 104 -6.46 7.24 18.72
C LEU A 104 -5.98 8.44 17.90
N GLU A 105 -6.84 9.41 17.60
CA GLU A 105 -6.45 10.70 17.01
C GLU A 105 -5.42 11.42 17.89
N MET A 106 -5.64 11.49 19.20
CA MET A 106 -4.67 12.10 20.12
C MET A 106 -3.35 11.31 20.19
N ILE A 107 -3.38 9.97 20.12
CA ILE A 107 -2.17 9.13 20.13
C ILE A 107 -1.40 9.26 18.82
N LEU A 108 -2.10 9.38 17.70
CA LEU A 108 -1.56 9.35 16.35
C LEU A 108 -1.53 10.72 15.68
N PHE A 109 -1.62 11.81 16.44
CA PHE A 109 -1.86 13.16 15.89
C PHE A 109 -0.80 13.63 14.88
N GLU A 110 0.44 13.11 14.98
CA GLU A 110 1.54 13.42 14.05
C GLU A 110 1.41 12.64 12.74
N VAL A 111 0.81 11.45 12.78
CA VAL A 111 0.83 10.48 11.68
C VAL A 111 -0.56 10.22 11.08
N ALA A 112 -1.61 10.77 11.66
CA ALA A 112 -2.99 10.51 11.29
C ALA A 112 -3.86 11.75 11.39
N ARG A 113 -4.97 11.76 10.64
CA ARG A 113 -6.00 12.80 10.69
C ARG A 113 -7.37 12.15 10.77
N ILE A 114 -8.31 12.81 11.45
CA ILE A 114 -9.73 12.49 11.31
C ILE A 114 -10.30 13.26 10.13
N GLN A 115 -10.95 12.55 9.23
CA GLN A 115 -11.71 13.11 8.12
C GLN A 115 -13.12 12.52 8.09
N LYS A 116 -14.00 13.17 7.33
CA LYS A 116 -15.31 12.63 6.99
C LYS A 116 -15.29 12.19 5.53
N SER A 117 -15.82 10.99 5.28
CA SER A 117 -16.10 10.52 3.93
C SER A 117 -17.18 11.40 3.28
N VAL A 118 -17.40 11.27 1.97
CA VAL A 118 -18.44 12.06 1.27
C VAL A 118 -19.85 11.74 1.80
N LYS A 119 -20.04 10.54 2.35
CA LYS A 119 -21.28 10.11 3.03
C LYS A 119 -21.31 10.49 4.52
N GLY A 120 -20.35 11.29 4.99
CA GLY A 120 -20.27 11.78 6.37
C GLY A 120 -19.71 10.77 7.37
N VAL A 121 -19.13 9.64 6.92
CA VAL A 121 -18.56 8.63 7.82
C VAL A 121 -17.23 9.13 8.37
N LEU A 122 -17.11 9.20 9.70
CA LEU A 122 -15.85 9.55 10.37
C LEU A 122 -14.84 8.42 10.23
N GLN A 123 -13.62 8.78 9.82
CA GLN A 123 -12.51 7.87 9.57
C GLN A 123 -11.20 8.45 10.11
N ILE A 124 -10.34 7.59 10.65
CA ILE A 124 -8.93 7.91 10.88
C ILE A 124 -8.15 7.50 9.63
N ARG A 125 -7.40 8.45 9.06
CA ARG A 125 -6.53 8.22 7.89
C ARG A 125 -5.08 8.49 8.28
N LEU A 126 -4.19 7.57 7.93
CA LEU A 126 -2.75 7.77 8.08
C LEU A 126 -2.18 8.68 6.96
N ILE A 127 -1.23 9.51 7.35
CA ILE A 127 -0.43 10.36 6.47
C ILE A 127 0.74 9.52 5.89
N GLY A 128 1.21 9.90 4.72
CA GLY A 128 2.28 9.22 3.99
C GLY A 128 1.75 8.25 2.93
N VAL A 129 2.65 7.75 2.10
CA VAL A 129 2.32 6.94 0.93
C VAL A 129 2.71 5.50 1.18
N ARG A 130 1.75 4.57 1.09
CA ARG A 130 2.10 3.14 1.02
C ARG A 130 2.56 2.78 -0.38
N PHE A 131 3.80 2.33 -0.48
CA PHE A 131 4.36 1.88 -1.76
C PHE A 131 4.18 0.37 -1.95
N PHE A 132 3.72 -0.03 -3.14
CA PHE A 132 3.59 -1.42 -3.56
C PHE A 132 4.68 -1.75 -4.59
N PHE A 133 5.58 -2.68 -4.24
CA PHE A 133 6.65 -3.08 -5.14
C PHE A 133 6.12 -3.96 -6.28
N SER A 134 6.04 -3.40 -7.50
CA SER A 134 5.47 -4.08 -8.66
C SER A 134 6.48 -5.00 -9.35
N GLY A 135 5.97 -6.05 -10.00
CA GLY A 135 6.76 -7.05 -10.73
C GLY A 135 7.23 -8.22 -9.87
N MET A 136 6.66 -8.39 -8.67
CA MET A 136 7.07 -9.41 -7.71
C MET A 136 6.67 -10.84 -8.12
N ASP A 137 5.71 -10.98 -9.02
CA ASP A 137 5.36 -12.25 -9.66
C ASP A 137 6.51 -12.86 -10.49
N ARG A 138 7.53 -12.07 -10.86
CA ARG A 138 8.68 -12.49 -11.68
C ARG A 138 10.04 -12.15 -11.06
N CYS A 139 10.08 -11.75 -9.80
CA CYS A 139 11.33 -11.38 -9.14
C CYS A 139 12.25 -12.59 -8.89
N SER A 140 13.56 -12.34 -8.88
CA SER A 140 14.55 -13.33 -8.44
C SER A 140 14.49 -13.53 -6.92
N GLU A 141 15.06 -14.63 -6.42
CA GLU A 141 15.17 -14.85 -4.97
C GLU A 141 15.94 -13.72 -4.27
N ALA A 142 17.05 -13.27 -4.87
CA ALA A 142 17.87 -12.19 -4.33
C ALA A 142 17.12 -10.85 -4.24
N ASP A 143 16.32 -10.51 -5.26
CA ASP A 143 15.53 -9.28 -5.24
C ASP A 143 14.38 -9.37 -4.23
N PHE A 144 13.76 -10.55 -4.09
CA PHE A 144 12.76 -10.80 -3.07
C PHE A 144 13.34 -10.56 -1.67
N GLN A 145 14.50 -11.15 -1.37
CA GLN A 145 15.17 -10.95 -0.10
C GLN A 145 15.54 -9.48 0.12
N THR A 146 15.99 -8.79 -0.93
CA THR A 146 16.29 -7.36 -0.85
C THR A 146 15.05 -6.55 -0.43
N ILE A 147 13.87 -6.87 -0.97
CA ILE A 147 12.61 -6.21 -0.57
C ILE A 147 12.30 -6.45 0.91
N VAL A 148 12.30 -7.71 1.35
CA VAL A 148 11.98 -8.07 2.74
C VAL A 148 12.95 -7.41 3.73
N HIS A 149 14.26 -7.48 3.45
CA HIS A 149 15.28 -6.97 4.37
C HIS A 149 15.32 -5.43 4.45
N ASN A 150 14.86 -4.72 3.42
CA ASN A 150 14.89 -3.25 3.37
C ASN A 150 13.50 -2.62 3.62
N GLY A 151 12.62 -3.33 4.33
CA GLY A 151 11.35 -2.78 4.83
C GLY A 151 10.16 -2.89 3.87
N GLY A 152 10.34 -3.54 2.72
CA GLY A 152 9.27 -3.74 1.76
C GLY A 152 8.26 -4.76 2.26
N THR A 153 7.01 -4.34 2.44
CA THR A 153 5.95 -5.17 3.05
C THR A 153 4.69 -5.30 2.20
N PHE A 154 4.56 -4.45 1.20
CA PHE A 154 3.46 -4.45 0.25
C PHE A 154 3.99 -4.61 -1.17
N ILE A 155 3.40 -5.53 -1.91
CA ILE A 155 3.82 -5.85 -3.28
C ILE A 155 2.64 -5.75 -4.23
N LEU A 156 2.92 -5.49 -5.50
CA LEU A 156 1.95 -5.67 -6.57
C LEU A 156 2.37 -6.86 -7.42
N CYS A 157 1.41 -7.76 -7.63
CA CYS A 157 1.53 -8.82 -8.63
C CYS A 157 0.46 -8.61 -9.70
N SER A 158 0.73 -9.12 -10.91
CA SER A 158 -0.29 -9.22 -11.94
C SER A 158 -0.85 -10.65 -12.00
N TYR A 159 -2.18 -10.78 -11.98
CA TYR A 159 -2.86 -12.07 -12.12
C TYR A 159 -2.46 -12.77 -13.43
N PHE A 160 -2.17 -11.99 -14.48
CA PHE A 160 -1.64 -12.47 -15.75
C PHE A 160 -0.45 -13.40 -15.58
N TYR A 161 0.53 -13.05 -14.74
CA TYR A 161 1.73 -13.84 -14.48
C TYR A 161 1.53 -14.87 -13.36
N LEU A 162 0.71 -14.57 -12.35
CA LEU A 162 0.47 -15.50 -11.24
C LEU A 162 -0.13 -16.82 -11.70
N ARG A 163 -1.10 -16.78 -12.63
CA ARG A 163 -1.74 -17.99 -13.16
C ARG A 163 -0.78 -18.87 -13.98
N GLU A 164 0.32 -18.32 -14.50
CA GLU A 164 1.33 -19.08 -15.23
C GLU A 164 2.23 -19.91 -14.30
N LYS A 165 2.25 -19.60 -12.99
CA LYS A 165 3.03 -20.35 -11.99
C LYS A 165 2.56 -21.80 -11.81
N GLY A 166 1.31 -22.12 -12.16
CA GLY A 166 0.74 -23.46 -12.03
C GLY A 166 0.95 -24.04 -10.63
N LYS A 167 1.62 -25.20 -10.54
CA LYS A 167 1.90 -25.88 -9.26
C LYS A 167 2.78 -25.06 -8.30
N SER A 168 3.59 -24.12 -8.80
CA SER A 168 4.46 -23.27 -7.97
C SER A 168 3.74 -22.09 -7.32
N LEU A 169 2.46 -21.84 -7.66
CA LEU A 169 1.71 -20.74 -7.08
C LEU A 169 1.57 -20.88 -5.56
N GLU A 170 1.28 -22.08 -5.05
CA GLU A 170 1.11 -22.31 -3.61
C GLU A 170 2.42 -22.02 -2.84
N ALA A 171 3.56 -22.48 -3.37
CA ALA A 171 4.87 -22.20 -2.79
C ALA A 171 5.18 -20.70 -2.77
N PHE A 172 4.85 -19.98 -3.85
CA PHE A 172 4.99 -18.52 -3.91
C PHE A 172 4.10 -17.82 -2.86
N MET A 173 2.83 -18.21 -2.75
CA MET A 173 1.91 -17.61 -1.77
C MET A 173 2.34 -17.89 -0.33
N ASN A 174 2.79 -19.11 -0.02
CA ASN A 174 3.34 -19.44 1.29
C ASN A 174 4.59 -18.60 1.60
N LYS A 175 5.48 -18.42 0.62
CA LYS A 175 6.64 -17.54 0.78
C LYS A 175 6.23 -16.09 1.13
N LEU A 176 5.20 -15.54 0.48
CA LEU A 176 4.67 -14.21 0.84
C LEU A 176 4.19 -14.18 2.29
N LYS A 177 3.41 -15.19 2.67
CA LYS A 177 2.83 -15.33 4.01
C LYS A 177 3.91 -15.42 5.09
N ASP A 178 4.92 -16.26 4.88
CA ASP A 178 6.01 -16.52 5.82
C ASP A 178 6.87 -15.28 6.05
N ASN A 179 6.94 -14.38 5.06
CA ASN A 179 7.64 -13.09 5.16
C ASN A 179 6.70 -11.92 5.52
N GLY A 180 5.44 -12.20 5.86
CA GLY A 180 4.47 -11.17 6.26
C GLY A 180 4.07 -10.19 5.15
N LEU A 181 4.38 -10.51 3.88
CA LEU A 181 4.07 -9.65 2.74
C LEU A 181 2.58 -9.66 2.43
N LYS A 182 2.07 -8.51 1.98
CA LYS A 182 0.70 -8.32 1.52
C LYS A 182 0.69 -7.87 0.07
N MET A 183 -0.30 -8.32 -0.68
CA MET A 183 -0.34 -8.14 -2.12
C MET A 183 -1.55 -7.30 -2.54
N ILE A 184 -1.33 -6.31 -3.39
CA ILE A 184 -2.37 -5.80 -4.26
C ILE A 184 -2.31 -6.55 -5.59
N LEU A 185 -3.46 -6.94 -6.13
CA LEU A 185 -3.51 -7.75 -7.35
C LEU A 185 -4.08 -6.94 -8.52
N ASP A 186 -3.25 -6.74 -9.53
CA ASP A 186 -3.70 -6.29 -10.85
C ASP A 186 -4.35 -7.45 -11.60
N SER A 187 -5.42 -7.16 -12.33
CA SER A 187 -6.13 -8.11 -13.18
C SER A 187 -5.26 -8.59 -14.34
N GLY A 188 -4.31 -7.78 -14.78
CA GLY A 188 -3.41 -8.10 -15.88
C GLY A 188 -4.02 -7.85 -17.27
N ALA A 189 -5.13 -7.12 -17.34
CA ALA A 189 -5.74 -6.67 -18.59
C ALA A 189 -4.72 -5.96 -19.51
N PHE A 190 -3.92 -5.05 -18.95
CA PHE A 190 -2.86 -4.36 -19.68
C PHE A 190 -1.78 -5.33 -20.22
N SER A 191 -1.46 -6.39 -19.48
CA SER A 191 -0.51 -7.42 -19.95
C SER A 191 -1.07 -8.25 -21.11
N ILE A 192 -2.38 -8.55 -21.10
CA ILE A 192 -3.06 -9.15 -22.26
C ILE A 192 -2.98 -8.22 -23.45
N HIS A 193 -3.36 -6.95 -23.29
CA HIS A 193 -3.36 -5.98 -24.38
C HIS A 193 -1.98 -5.85 -25.04
N ASN A 194 -0.92 -5.66 -24.24
CA ASN A 194 0.45 -5.63 -24.73
C ASN A 194 0.86 -6.92 -25.46
N ALA A 195 0.33 -8.08 -25.05
CA ALA A 195 0.58 -9.33 -25.74
C ALA A 195 -0.11 -9.38 -27.11
N LEU A 196 -1.35 -8.90 -27.20
CA LEU A 196 -2.10 -8.81 -28.46
C LEU A 196 -1.45 -7.81 -29.43
N GLU A 197 -1.00 -6.65 -28.96
CA GLU A 197 -0.24 -5.69 -29.78
C GLU A 197 1.06 -6.28 -30.34
N LYS A 198 1.66 -7.25 -29.64
CA LYS A 198 2.82 -8.02 -30.10
C LYS A 198 2.46 -9.20 -31.01
N GLY A 199 1.23 -9.24 -31.51
CA GLY A 199 0.73 -10.25 -32.44
C GLY A 199 0.38 -11.59 -31.80
N LYS A 200 0.23 -11.67 -30.47
CA LYS A 200 -0.29 -12.90 -29.84
C LYS A 200 -1.77 -13.06 -30.11
N THR A 201 -2.22 -14.32 -30.22
CA THR A 201 -3.65 -14.64 -30.35
C THR A 201 -4.25 -15.01 -29.00
N LEU A 202 -5.36 -14.35 -28.63
CA LEU A 202 -6.12 -14.70 -27.43
C LEU A 202 -6.80 -16.06 -27.61
N VAL A 203 -6.67 -16.94 -26.62
CA VAL A 203 -7.39 -18.23 -26.58
C VAL A 203 -8.00 -18.47 -25.21
N ASN A 204 -9.15 -19.13 -25.19
CA ASN A 204 -9.82 -19.49 -23.93
C ASN A 204 -8.98 -20.46 -23.10
N ALA A 205 -9.34 -20.61 -21.82
CA ALA A 205 -8.57 -21.40 -20.87
C ALA A 205 -8.46 -22.88 -21.28
N ALA A 206 -9.54 -23.50 -21.73
CA ALA A 206 -9.57 -24.91 -22.12
C ALA A 206 -8.60 -25.20 -23.29
N LYS A 207 -8.63 -24.37 -24.34
CA LYS A 207 -7.71 -24.47 -25.47
C LYS A 207 -6.28 -24.18 -25.04
N TYR A 208 -6.05 -23.18 -24.18
CA TYR A 208 -4.70 -22.89 -23.71
C TYR A 208 -4.11 -24.06 -22.93
N ASP A 209 -4.89 -24.67 -22.03
CA ASP A 209 -4.41 -25.72 -21.13
C ASP A 209 -4.22 -27.05 -21.85
N SER A 210 -4.87 -27.28 -23.00
CA SER A 210 -4.63 -28.44 -23.85
C SER A 210 -3.33 -28.38 -24.67
N LEU A 211 -2.66 -27.23 -24.72
CA LEU A 211 -1.43 -27.03 -25.50
C LEU A 211 -0.17 -27.25 -24.66
N THR A 212 0.81 -27.94 -25.25
CA THR A 212 2.18 -28.02 -24.73
C THR A 212 2.88 -26.66 -24.79
N ALA A 213 3.97 -26.49 -24.04
CA ALA A 213 4.77 -25.25 -24.08
C ALA A 213 5.28 -24.93 -25.50
N LYS A 214 5.72 -25.95 -26.24
CA LYS A 214 6.17 -25.82 -27.63
C LYS A 214 5.04 -25.31 -28.53
N GLN A 215 3.86 -25.93 -28.46
CA GLN A 215 2.69 -25.51 -29.24
C GLN A 215 2.25 -24.08 -28.88
N LYS A 216 2.28 -23.70 -27.60
CA LYS A 216 1.95 -22.32 -27.17
C LYS A 216 2.87 -21.29 -27.81
N ALA A 217 4.17 -21.61 -27.89
CA ALA A 217 5.17 -20.75 -28.52
C ALA A 217 4.98 -20.68 -30.05
N GLU A 218 4.79 -21.83 -30.70
CA GLU A 218 4.59 -21.93 -32.16
C GLU A 218 3.31 -21.23 -32.61
N MET A 219 2.21 -21.39 -31.87
CA MET A 219 0.94 -20.74 -32.15
C MET A 219 0.89 -19.27 -31.68
N ASN A 220 1.93 -18.80 -30.99
CA ASN A 220 2.03 -17.47 -30.40
C ASN A 220 0.76 -17.04 -29.64
N VAL A 221 0.27 -17.90 -28.73
CA VAL A 221 -1.00 -17.67 -28.03
C VAL A 221 -0.84 -17.04 -26.65
N VAL A 222 -1.91 -16.39 -26.18
CA VAL A 222 -2.04 -15.88 -24.81
C VAL A 222 -3.38 -16.33 -24.21
N LYS A 223 -3.37 -16.75 -22.94
CA LYS A 223 -4.56 -17.23 -22.24
C LYS A 223 -5.49 -16.07 -21.92
N GLU A 224 -6.79 -16.21 -22.17
CA GLU A 224 -7.81 -15.26 -21.71
C GLU A 224 -7.91 -15.21 -20.18
N ILE A 225 -8.23 -14.05 -19.61
CA ILE A 225 -8.56 -13.90 -18.19
C ILE A 225 -10.07 -13.76 -18.07
N THR A 226 -10.69 -14.63 -17.28
CA THR A 226 -12.13 -14.53 -16.96
C THR A 226 -12.32 -13.93 -15.57
N VAL A 227 -13.45 -13.25 -15.37
CA VAL A 227 -13.85 -12.71 -14.05
C VAL A 227 -13.95 -13.83 -13.00
N SER A 228 -14.48 -14.99 -13.38
CA SER A 228 -14.64 -16.14 -12.48
C SER A 228 -13.30 -16.72 -12.01
N ASP A 229 -12.35 -16.92 -12.93
CA ASP A 229 -11.02 -17.43 -12.57
C ASP A 229 -10.25 -16.45 -11.68
N PHE A 230 -10.41 -15.15 -11.96
CA PHE A 230 -9.81 -14.11 -11.15
C PHE A 230 -10.41 -14.09 -9.74
N ALA A 231 -11.75 -14.10 -9.63
CA ALA A 231 -12.47 -14.16 -8.35
C ALA A 231 -12.09 -15.40 -7.53
N ALA A 232 -11.89 -16.56 -8.16
CA ALA A 232 -11.48 -17.78 -7.48
C ALA A 232 -10.13 -17.61 -6.77
N VAL A 233 -9.15 -16.95 -7.40
CA VAL A 233 -7.85 -16.65 -6.79
C VAL A 233 -7.97 -15.60 -5.68
N LEU A 234 -8.80 -14.57 -5.88
CA LEU A 234 -9.07 -13.55 -4.87
C LEU A 234 -9.65 -14.18 -3.59
N ASN A 235 -10.59 -15.09 -3.73
CA ASN A 235 -11.24 -15.78 -2.61
C ASN A 235 -10.30 -16.79 -1.94
N LYS A 236 -9.53 -17.58 -2.72
CA LYS A 236 -8.60 -18.57 -2.17
C LYS A 236 -7.53 -17.93 -1.27
N TYR A 237 -7.04 -16.75 -1.64
CA TYR A 237 -5.92 -16.09 -0.96
C TYR A 237 -6.32 -14.76 -0.31
N SER A 238 -7.58 -14.65 0.12
CA SER A 238 -8.18 -13.41 0.65
C SER A 238 -7.39 -12.77 1.80
N ASP A 239 -6.65 -13.58 2.57
CA ASP A 239 -5.92 -13.14 3.76
C ASP A 239 -4.58 -12.46 3.40
N MET A 240 -4.06 -12.74 2.21
CA MET A 240 -2.82 -12.15 1.68
C MET A 240 -3.10 -10.95 0.78
N ILE A 241 -4.28 -10.90 0.18
CA ILE A 241 -4.68 -9.87 -0.77
C ILE A 241 -5.20 -8.66 0.01
N TYR A 242 -4.41 -7.58 0.01
CA TYR A 242 -4.75 -6.29 0.57
C TYR A 242 -5.87 -5.60 -0.22
N GLY A 243 -5.82 -5.72 -1.54
CA GLY A 243 -6.81 -5.16 -2.46
C GLY A 243 -6.59 -5.70 -3.87
N TYR A 244 -7.48 -5.37 -4.80
CA TYR A 244 -7.35 -5.78 -6.19
C TYR A 244 -8.04 -4.79 -7.10
N PHE A 245 -7.52 -4.64 -8.32
CA PHE A 245 -8.11 -3.80 -9.35
C PHE A 245 -9.14 -4.57 -10.15
N ASN A 246 -9.99 -3.83 -10.87
CA ASN A 246 -10.95 -4.41 -11.78
C ASN A 246 -10.29 -5.12 -12.97
N LEU A 247 -11.00 -6.07 -13.60
CA LEU A 247 -10.64 -6.58 -14.91
C LEU A 247 -11.15 -5.62 -15.98
N ASP A 248 -10.32 -4.66 -16.35
CA ASP A 248 -10.68 -3.65 -17.35
C ASP A 248 -10.70 -4.24 -18.77
N VAL A 249 -11.61 -3.74 -19.58
CA VAL A 249 -11.68 -3.99 -21.02
C VAL A 249 -11.27 -2.69 -21.71
N ILE A 250 -10.04 -2.67 -22.25
CA ILE A 250 -9.47 -1.47 -22.85
C ILE A 250 -10.35 -1.01 -24.03
N GLY A 251 -10.81 0.24 -23.96
CA GLY A 251 -11.73 0.82 -24.95
C GLY A 251 -13.21 0.51 -24.71
N ASP A 252 -13.58 -0.27 -23.69
CA ASP A 252 -14.97 -0.61 -23.35
C ASP A 252 -15.27 -0.40 -21.86
N ALA A 253 -15.73 0.81 -21.54
CA ALA A 253 -16.10 1.20 -20.18
C ALA A 253 -17.31 0.39 -19.65
N LYS A 254 -18.25 0.00 -20.52
CA LYS A 254 -19.45 -0.73 -20.11
C LYS A 254 -19.10 -2.16 -19.71
N ALA A 255 -18.27 -2.84 -20.49
CA ALA A 255 -17.76 -4.17 -20.14
C ALA A 255 -16.91 -4.13 -18.86
N SER A 256 -16.09 -3.09 -18.70
CA SER A 256 -15.32 -2.87 -17.46
C SER A 256 -16.23 -2.73 -16.23
N ALA A 257 -17.33 -1.96 -16.35
CA ALA A 257 -18.33 -1.82 -15.28
C ALA A 257 -19.10 -3.13 -14.98
N GLN A 258 -19.35 -3.96 -16.01
CA GLN A 258 -19.94 -5.29 -15.81
C GLN A 258 -18.98 -6.21 -15.04
N ASN A 259 -17.71 -6.24 -15.43
CA ASN A 259 -16.66 -7.00 -14.74
C ASN A 259 -16.52 -6.55 -13.28
N PHE A 260 -16.59 -5.24 -13.02
CA PHE A 260 -16.53 -4.67 -11.67
C PHE A 260 -17.65 -5.20 -10.79
N ASN A 261 -18.89 -5.12 -11.27
CA ASN A 261 -20.07 -5.59 -10.53
C ASN A 261 -20.05 -7.10 -10.32
N GLN A 262 -19.63 -7.86 -11.33
CA GLN A 262 -19.54 -9.31 -11.24
C GLN A 262 -18.45 -9.74 -10.24
N LEU A 263 -17.26 -9.11 -10.25
CA LEU A 263 -16.22 -9.35 -9.25
C LEU A 263 -16.74 -9.06 -7.85
N LYS A 264 -17.43 -7.93 -7.65
CA LYS A 264 -18.01 -7.55 -6.36
C LYS A 264 -19.00 -8.59 -5.84
N GLN A 265 -19.84 -9.13 -6.72
CA GLN A 265 -20.78 -10.20 -6.37
C GLN A 265 -20.08 -11.50 -5.99
N LEU A 266 -19.04 -11.90 -6.74
CA LEU A 266 -18.34 -13.18 -6.54
C LEU A 266 -17.39 -13.19 -5.34
N THR A 267 -16.87 -12.03 -4.91
CA THR A 267 -15.90 -11.95 -3.79
C THR A 267 -16.49 -11.36 -2.52
N GLY A 268 -17.66 -10.71 -2.60
CA GLY A 268 -18.23 -9.94 -1.49
C GLY A 268 -17.43 -8.68 -1.12
N LYS A 269 -16.44 -8.30 -1.94
CA LYS A 269 -15.58 -7.11 -1.75
C LYS A 269 -15.60 -6.27 -3.02
N SER A 270 -15.57 -4.95 -2.89
CA SER A 270 -15.45 -4.08 -4.07
C SER A 270 -14.00 -4.10 -4.60
N PRO A 271 -13.78 -4.26 -5.91
CA PRO A 271 -12.49 -3.91 -6.52
C PRO A 271 -12.16 -2.44 -6.26
N ILE A 272 -10.87 -2.10 -6.29
CA ILE A 272 -10.41 -0.70 -6.35
C ILE A 272 -10.72 -0.20 -7.76
N PRO A 273 -11.59 0.80 -7.92
CA PRO A 273 -11.95 1.29 -9.24
C PRO A 273 -10.83 2.18 -9.79
N VAL A 274 -10.67 2.20 -11.11
CA VAL A 274 -9.59 2.91 -11.80
C VAL A 274 -10.19 4.02 -12.66
N TRP A 275 -9.82 5.26 -12.36
CA TRP A 275 -10.09 6.40 -13.23
C TRP A 275 -8.90 6.60 -14.17
N HIS A 276 -9.16 6.73 -15.46
CA HIS A 276 -8.14 6.89 -16.49
C HIS A 276 -8.17 8.34 -17.01
N CYS A 277 -7.03 9.02 -16.94
CA CYS A 277 -6.88 10.30 -17.63
C CYS A 277 -6.77 10.09 -19.15
N ASP A 278 -7.16 11.11 -19.92
CA ASP A 278 -6.81 11.16 -21.33
C ASP A 278 -5.30 11.37 -21.48
N ILE A 279 -4.64 10.48 -22.24
CA ILE A 279 -3.19 10.46 -22.40
C ILE A 279 -2.67 11.51 -23.39
N ALA A 280 -3.54 11.98 -24.29
CA ALA A 280 -3.21 12.96 -25.32
C ALA A 280 -3.34 14.37 -24.75
N ASN A 281 -4.42 14.64 -24.03
CA ASN A 281 -4.65 15.89 -23.32
C ASN A 281 -5.40 15.65 -22.01
N TRP A 282 -4.71 15.77 -20.87
CA TRP A 282 -5.32 15.48 -19.58
C TRP A 282 -6.50 16.41 -19.26
N GLU A 283 -6.56 17.61 -19.83
CA GLU A 283 -7.66 18.55 -19.65
C GLU A 283 -8.99 18.00 -20.21
N ASP A 284 -8.93 17.14 -21.23
CA ASP A 284 -10.09 16.47 -21.84
C ASP A 284 -10.51 15.20 -21.08
N SER A 285 -9.85 14.88 -19.96
CA SER A 285 -10.20 13.73 -19.14
C SER A 285 -11.63 13.86 -18.60
N ASN A 286 -12.33 12.73 -18.48
CA ASN A 286 -13.69 12.71 -17.94
C ASN A 286 -13.70 12.91 -16.41
N PHE A 287 -13.57 14.16 -15.96
CA PHE A 287 -13.64 14.51 -14.54
C PHE A 287 -15.02 14.30 -13.92
N GLU A 288 -16.11 14.26 -14.72
CA GLU A 288 -17.44 13.94 -14.18
C GLU A 288 -17.51 12.50 -13.70
N LEU A 289 -16.91 11.56 -14.44
CA LEU A 289 -16.76 10.19 -13.96
C LEU A 289 -15.94 10.13 -12.66
N LEU A 290 -14.88 10.95 -12.53
CA LEU A 290 -14.12 11.03 -11.29
C LEU A 290 -14.99 11.51 -10.12
N ASN A 291 -15.80 12.56 -10.35
CA ASN A 291 -16.76 13.08 -9.37
C ASN A 291 -17.75 11.98 -8.94
N GLU A 292 -18.32 11.23 -9.89
CA GLU A 292 -19.23 10.12 -9.63
C GLU A 292 -18.58 9.04 -8.76
N MET A 293 -17.36 8.61 -9.11
CA MET A 293 -16.61 7.62 -8.32
C MET A 293 -16.34 8.11 -6.90
N VAL A 294 -15.97 9.39 -6.72
CA VAL A 294 -15.79 9.99 -5.39
C VAL A 294 -17.11 9.98 -4.62
N ASN A 295 -18.23 10.33 -5.25
CA ASN A 295 -19.56 10.32 -4.65
C ASN A 295 -20.07 8.92 -4.25
N GLU A 296 -19.56 7.86 -4.89
CA GLU A 296 -19.82 6.47 -4.49
C GLU A 296 -19.16 6.08 -3.15
N ASP A 297 -18.27 6.92 -2.62
CA ASP A 297 -17.56 6.75 -1.34
C ASP A 297 -16.60 5.55 -1.34
N TYR A 298 -15.88 5.35 -2.45
CA TYR A 298 -14.82 4.36 -2.51
C TYR A 298 -13.66 4.71 -1.57
N GLU A 299 -13.23 3.72 -0.79
CA GLU A 299 -12.11 3.88 0.16
C GLU A 299 -10.83 4.34 -0.54
N ILE A 300 -10.58 3.87 -1.76
CA ILE A 300 -9.45 4.24 -2.61
C ILE A 300 -9.94 4.29 -4.06
N ILE A 301 -9.49 5.28 -4.83
CA ILE A 301 -9.63 5.32 -6.29
C ILE A 301 -8.23 5.29 -6.91
N ALA A 302 -8.01 4.45 -7.91
CA ALA A 302 -6.74 4.39 -8.61
C ALA A 302 -6.69 5.36 -9.79
N LEU A 303 -5.53 5.97 -10.03
CA LEU A 303 -5.28 6.88 -11.15
C LEU A 303 -4.46 6.16 -12.22
N GLY A 304 -5.14 5.68 -13.25
CA GLY A 304 -4.57 4.97 -14.40
C GLY A 304 -4.17 5.90 -15.55
N ALA A 305 -3.53 5.33 -16.58
CA ALA A 305 -3.06 6.05 -17.78
C ALA A 305 -2.05 7.20 -17.54
N THR A 306 -1.61 7.42 -16.30
CA THR A 306 -0.66 8.49 -15.95
C THR A 306 0.77 8.20 -16.37
N VAL A 307 1.20 6.94 -16.48
CA VAL A 307 2.58 6.58 -16.89
C VAL A 307 2.94 7.09 -18.29
N PRO A 308 2.12 6.89 -19.35
CA PRO A 308 2.39 7.44 -20.67
C PRO A 308 2.09 8.94 -20.80
N LEU A 309 1.39 9.54 -19.83
CA LEU A 309 1.03 10.96 -19.87
C LEU A 309 2.29 11.84 -19.97
N GLY A 310 2.20 12.87 -20.82
CA GLY A 310 3.26 13.84 -21.06
C GLY A 310 4.45 13.33 -21.88
N LYS A 311 4.41 12.08 -22.39
CA LYS A 311 5.48 11.54 -23.25
C LYS A 311 5.75 12.42 -24.48
N ASN A 312 4.70 12.95 -25.09
CA ASN A 312 4.80 13.83 -26.26
C ASN A 312 5.44 15.19 -25.93
N ALA A 313 5.37 15.64 -24.67
CA ALA A 313 6.01 16.87 -24.21
C ALA A 313 7.53 16.70 -23.97
N GLY A 314 8.03 15.45 -24.04
CA GLY A 314 9.43 15.10 -23.83
C GLY A 314 9.79 14.82 -22.36
N PRO A 315 10.93 14.15 -22.10
CA PRO A 315 11.30 13.67 -20.75
C PRO A 315 11.38 14.77 -19.68
N GLN A 316 11.81 15.97 -20.06
CA GLN A 316 11.97 17.10 -19.15
C GLN A 316 10.63 17.71 -18.69
N ARG A 317 9.57 17.60 -19.50
CA ARG A 317 8.24 18.16 -19.21
C ARG A 317 7.24 17.11 -18.78
N GLN A 318 7.57 15.82 -18.91
CA GLN A 318 6.66 14.73 -18.58
C GLN A 318 6.12 14.82 -17.14
N ASN A 319 7.00 15.09 -16.16
CA ASN A 319 6.56 15.25 -14.77
C ASN A 319 5.77 16.53 -14.55
N LYS A 320 6.01 17.59 -15.33
CA LYS A 320 5.24 18.83 -15.22
C LYS A 320 3.78 18.63 -15.65
N VAL A 321 3.56 17.92 -16.75
CA VAL A 321 2.19 17.57 -17.21
C VAL A 321 1.45 16.73 -16.16
N LYS A 322 2.13 15.78 -15.52
CA LYS A 322 1.55 14.98 -14.43
C LYS A 322 1.26 15.83 -13.19
N GLU A 323 2.16 16.75 -12.86
CA GLU A 323 2.01 17.67 -11.74
C GLU A 323 0.75 18.53 -11.91
N GLU A 324 0.53 19.10 -13.11
CA GLU A 324 -0.68 19.88 -13.44
C GLU A 324 -1.98 19.06 -13.29
N LEU A 325 -1.99 17.82 -13.81
CA LEU A 325 -3.12 16.91 -13.61
C LEU A 325 -3.38 16.63 -12.12
N PHE A 326 -2.32 16.34 -11.35
CA PHE A 326 -2.47 16.03 -9.92
C PHE A 326 -2.88 17.26 -9.11
N GLU A 327 -2.39 18.45 -9.42
CA GLU A 327 -2.87 19.72 -8.84
C GLU A 327 -4.38 19.84 -9.01
N GLU A 328 -4.91 19.61 -10.21
CA GLU A 328 -6.34 19.69 -10.46
C GLU A 328 -7.14 18.60 -9.73
N ILE A 329 -6.68 17.35 -9.72
CA ILE A 329 -7.34 16.24 -9.01
C ILE A 329 -7.42 16.52 -7.50
N PHE A 330 -6.30 16.88 -6.88
CA PHE A 330 -6.25 17.10 -5.43
C PHE A 330 -6.90 18.43 -5.02
N LYS A 331 -6.98 19.42 -5.91
CA LYS A 331 -7.80 20.61 -5.71
C LYS A 331 -9.29 20.29 -5.70
N ARG A 332 -9.77 19.40 -6.58
CA ARG A 332 -11.17 18.97 -6.63
C ARG A 332 -11.54 18.04 -5.47
N HIS A 333 -10.65 17.13 -5.11
CA HIS A 333 -10.92 16.06 -4.15
C HIS A 333 -9.82 15.90 -3.09
N PRO A 334 -9.57 16.92 -2.25
CA PRO A 334 -8.44 16.93 -1.30
C PRO A 334 -8.51 15.80 -0.25
N GLU A 335 -9.71 15.34 0.09
CA GLU A 335 -9.95 14.32 1.11
C GLU A 335 -10.00 12.89 0.56
N GLN A 336 -10.12 12.73 -0.76
CA GLN A 336 -10.17 11.40 -1.39
C GLN A 336 -8.81 10.72 -1.33
N CYS A 337 -8.82 9.43 -1.03
CA CYS A 337 -7.61 8.61 -1.08
C CYS A 337 -7.38 8.12 -2.51
N PHE A 338 -6.26 8.53 -3.10
CA PHE A 338 -5.85 8.09 -4.43
C PHE A 338 -4.67 7.11 -4.39
N HIS A 339 -4.74 6.09 -5.24
CA HIS A 339 -3.62 5.20 -5.56
C HIS A 339 -3.02 5.59 -6.91
N TRP A 340 -1.73 5.92 -6.96
CA TRP A 340 -1.06 6.25 -8.22
C TRP A 340 -0.51 4.98 -8.90
N LEU A 341 -1.16 4.56 -9.99
CA LEU A 341 -0.73 3.39 -10.76
C LEU A 341 0.58 3.66 -11.51
N GLY A 342 1.59 2.84 -11.28
CA GLY A 342 2.91 2.97 -11.91
C GLY A 342 3.71 4.22 -11.50
N GLY A 343 3.35 4.86 -10.38
CA GLY A 343 3.96 6.08 -9.87
C GLY A 343 5.19 5.85 -8.98
N SER A 344 6.33 6.46 -9.32
CA SER A 344 7.54 6.43 -8.49
C SER A 344 8.45 7.63 -8.79
N SER A 345 7.97 8.85 -8.59
CA SER A 345 8.80 10.06 -8.70
C SER A 345 8.64 10.96 -7.47
N ASP A 346 9.34 12.07 -7.46
CA ASP A 346 9.23 13.16 -6.48
C ASP A 346 7.80 13.67 -6.24
N LEU A 347 6.90 13.50 -7.22
CA LEU A 347 5.48 13.83 -7.09
C LEU A 347 4.80 13.08 -5.94
N LEU A 348 5.35 11.94 -5.49
CA LEU A 348 4.89 11.21 -4.30
C LEU A 348 5.02 12.02 -3.00
N LEU A 349 5.89 13.03 -2.97
CA LEU A 349 6.05 13.93 -1.82
C LEU A 349 5.25 15.23 -1.98
N LYS A 350 4.98 15.63 -3.23
CA LYS A 350 4.27 16.88 -3.53
C LYS A 350 2.77 16.75 -3.33
N PHE A 351 2.22 15.56 -3.57
CA PHE A 351 0.78 15.32 -3.49
C PHE A 351 0.43 14.28 -2.42
N PRO A 352 -0.75 14.40 -1.77
CA PRO A 352 -1.14 13.56 -0.66
C PRO A 352 -1.71 12.20 -1.13
N PHE A 353 -0.94 11.49 -1.97
CA PHE A 353 -1.27 10.13 -2.37
C PHE A 353 -1.45 9.22 -1.15
N PHE A 354 -2.45 8.36 -1.20
CA PHE A 354 -2.65 7.35 -0.16
C PHE A 354 -1.70 6.16 -0.38
N SER A 355 -1.49 5.81 -1.64
CA SER A 355 -0.58 4.74 -2.04
C SER A 355 -0.12 4.92 -3.48
N ALA A 356 0.91 4.17 -3.87
CA ALA A 356 1.37 4.06 -5.24
C ALA A 356 1.98 2.68 -5.47
N ASP A 357 2.05 2.24 -6.72
CA ASP A 357 2.81 1.07 -7.11
C ASP A 357 3.77 1.44 -8.24
N SER A 358 4.91 0.76 -8.34
CA SER A 358 5.77 0.86 -9.52
C SER A 358 6.88 -0.18 -9.48
N SER A 359 7.41 -0.53 -10.66
CA SER A 359 8.66 -1.30 -10.79
C SER A 359 9.91 -0.41 -10.75
N GLY A 360 9.76 0.88 -10.45
CA GLY A 360 10.84 1.88 -10.45
C GLY A 360 11.98 1.57 -9.48
N TRP A 361 11.71 0.83 -8.40
CA TRP A 361 12.74 0.35 -7.47
C TRP A 361 13.87 -0.42 -8.17
N ILE A 362 13.55 -1.15 -9.25
CA ILE A 362 14.50 -1.94 -10.05
C ILE A 362 15.54 -1.06 -10.77
N GLN A 363 15.30 0.25 -10.93
CA GLN A 363 16.25 1.15 -11.60
C GLN A 363 17.62 1.19 -10.91
N GLY A 364 17.68 0.95 -9.59
CA GLY A 364 18.94 0.79 -8.89
C GLY A 364 19.81 -0.33 -9.49
N ARG A 365 19.18 -1.45 -9.88
CA ARG A 365 19.86 -2.57 -10.54
C ARG A 365 20.14 -2.32 -12.02
N LYS A 366 19.23 -1.64 -12.73
CA LYS A 366 19.33 -1.43 -14.19
C LYS A 366 20.33 -0.35 -14.56
N THR A 367 20.27 0.79 -13.87
CA THR A 367 20.94 2.04 -14.28
C THR A 367 21.75 2.69 -13.17
N ASN A 368 21.87 2.05 -11.99
CA ASN A 368 22.47 2.61 -10.78
C ASN A 368 21.76 3.88 -10.30
N GLN A 369 20.48 4.03 -10.60
CA GLN A 369 19.70 5.21 -10.26
C GLN A 369 18.97 5.02 -8.92
N ILE A 370 19.08 6.03 -8.05
CA ILE A 370 18.41 6.08 -6.75
C ILE A 370 17.34 7.18 -6.68
N TYR A 371 16.38 7.02 -5.77
CA TYR A 371 15.38 8.04 -5.44
C TYR A 371 15.84 8.93 -4.28
N SER A 372 16.20 10.18 -4.57
CA SER A 372 16.47 11.17 -3.52
C SER A 372 15.20 11.98 -3.26
N PHE A 373 14.43 11.55 -2.26
CA PHE A 373 13.20 12.23 -1.87
C PHE A 373 13.48 13.55 -1.15
N GLU A 374 14.64 13.71 -0.51
CA GLU A 374 15.04 14.98 0.09
C GLU A 374 15.35 16.05 -0.97
N GLU A 375 16.03 15.66 -2.03
CA GLU A 375 16.33 16.55 -3.16
C GLU A 375 15.23 16.57 -4.23
N GLN A 376 14.11 15.86 -3.99
CA GLN A 376 12.99 15.72 -4.92
C GLN A 376 13.44 15.31 -6.33
N SER A 377 14.39 14.38 -6.41
CA SER A 377 15.07 14.03 -7.65
C SER A 377 15.38 12.54 -7.73
N THR A 378 15.96 12.14 -8.86
CA THR A 378 16.63 10.85 -8.99
C THR A 378 18.09 11.09 -9.36
N GLU A 379 18.99 10.32 -8.76
CA GLU A 379 20.42 10.48 -8.93
C GLU A 379 21.05 9.19 -9.46
N LYS A 380 22.06 9.29 -10.33
CA LYS A 380 22.83 8.14 -10.78
C LYS A 380 24.09 7.97 -9.91
N MET A 381 24.17 6.86 -9.19
CA MET A 381 25.26 6.55 -8.27
C MET A 381 26.37 5.76 -8.95
N ASN A 382 27.39 6.45 -9.45
CA ASN A 382 28.50 5.81 -10.18
C ASN A 382 29.44 4.98 -9.27
N ASN A 383 29.46 5.26 -7.97
CA ASN A 383 30.33 4.62 -6.98
C ASN A 383 29.62 3.54 -6.13
N TRP A 384 28.32 3.32 -6.33
CA TRP A 384 27.56 2.29 -5.61
C TRP A 384 27.39 1.04 -6.46
N SER A 385 27.35 -0.13 -5.82
CA SER A 385 26.95 -1.36 -6.50
C SER A 385 25.47 -1.31 -6.87
N LYS A 386 25.09 -2.09 -7.89
CA LYS A 386 23.69 -2.23 -8.33
C LYS A 386 22.79 -2.75 -7.20
N GLU A 387 23.30 -3.68 -6.40
CA GLU A 387 22.63 -4.23 -5.23
C GLU A 387 22.39 -3.16 -4.15
N ARG A 388 23.39 -2.28 -3.91
CA ARG A 388 23.24 -1.17 -2.97
C ARG A 388 22.19 -0.17 -3.45
N CYS A 389 22.20 0.22 -4.73
CA CYS A 389 21.19 1.11 -5.28
C CYS A 389 19.78 0.50 -5.22
N LEU A 390 19.64 -0.80 -5.49
CA LEU A 390 18.38 -1.52 -5.38
C LEU A 390 17.86 -1.50 -3.93
N ALA A 391 18.70 -1.89 -2.97
CA ALA A 391 18.37 -1.90 -1.54
C ALA A 391 17.96 -0.50 -1.05
N TYR A 392 18.69 0.53 -1.46
CA TYR A 392 18.36 1.92 -1.15
C TYR A 392 16.98 2.30 -1.70
N ASN A 393 16.67 1.97 -2.95
CA ASN A 393 15.36 2.28 -3.51
C ASN A 393 14.22 1.58 -2.78
N VAL A 394 14.40 0.32 -2.38
CA VAL A 394 13.41 -0.38 -1.55
C VAL A 394 13.22 0.37 -0.23
N PHE A 395 14.31 0.72 0.43
CA PHE A 395 14.27 1.44 1.69
C PHE A 395 13.56 2.81 1.56
N ALA A 396 14.00 3.63 0.62
CA ALA A 396 13.47 4.96 0.37
C ALA A 396 11.97 4.92 0.06
N LEU A 397 11.53 4.02 -0.82
CA LEU A 397 10.12 3.88 -1.19
C LEU A 397 9.27 3.31 -0.04
N SER A 398 9.80 2.38 0.75
CA SER A 398 9.12 1.87 1.95
C SER A 398 8.97 2.97 3.02
N SER A 399 9.97 3.85 3.15
CA SER A 399 9.97 4.94 4.13
C SER A 399 8.90 6.00 3.88
N LEU A 400 8.33 6.08 2.67
CA LEU A 400 7.28 7.06 2.34
C LEU A 400 6.04 6.93 3.24
N GLU A 401 5.79 5.75 3.81
CA GLU A 401 4.67 5.54 4.72
C GLU A 401 4.89 6.10 6.13
N HIS A 402 6.11 6.62 6.39
CA HIS A 402 6.59 7.17 7.66
C HIS A 402 6.84 8.68 7.61
N ILE A 403 6.52 9.36 6.50
CA ILE A 403 6.76 10.82 6.37
C ILE A 403 6.12 11.63 7.52
N GLY A 404 4.93 11.24 7.98
CA GLY A 404 4.27 11.89 9.12
C GLY A 404 5.02 11.76 10.45
N GLU A 405 5.94 10.80 10.58
CA GLU A 405 6.78 10.59 11.77
C GLU A 405 8.04 11.48 11.75
N GLY A 406 8.20 12.34 10.74
CA GLY A 406 9.43 13.11 10.52
C GLY A 406 10.61 12.25 10.06
N ILE A 407 10.36 10.99 9.68
CA ILE A 407 11.37 10.08 9.15
C ILE A 407 11.49 10.34 7.65
N GLN A 408 12.60 10.95 7.23
CA GLN A 408 13.00 11.04 5.83
C GLN A 408 13.98 9.91 5.48
N GLY A 409 13.81 9.32 4.30
CA GLY A 409 14.48 8.08 3.90
C GLY A 409 16.01 8.15 3.70
N SER A 410 16.66 9.32 3.69
CA SER A 410 18.12 9.36 3.55
C SER A 410 18.83 9.24 4.91
N LEU A 411 18.27 9.86 5.95
CA LEU A 411 18.88 9.94 7.29
C LEU A 411 19.13 8.56 7.93
N LEU A 412 18.21 7.62 7.73
CA LEU A 412 18.33 6.27 8.29
C LEU A 412 19.27 5.37 7.47
N PHE A 413 19.35 5.52 6.14
CA PHE A 413 20.16 4.63 5.32
C PHE A 413 21.67 4.80 5.54
N ASN A 414 22.12 6.00 5.89
CA ASN A 414 23.51 6.26 6.24
C ASN A 414 23.93 5.59 7.56
N GLU A 415 22.98 5.29 8.46
CA GLU A 415 23.24 4.49 9.66
C GLU A 415 23.28 2.97 9.37
N PHE A 416 22.78 2.55 8.20
CA PHE A 416 22.83 1.18 7.70
C PHE A 416 24.08 0.85 6.88
N GLU A 417 25.08 1.75 6.80
CA GLU A 417 26.40 1.31 6.38
C GLU A 417 26.80 0.14 7.30
N PRO A 418 27.03 -1.08 6.75
CA PRO A 418 27.42 -2.19 7.58
C PRO A 418 28.67 -1.73 8.30
N LYS A 419 28.59 -1.59 9.64
CA LYS A 419 29.75 -1.31 10.48
C LYS A 419 30.87 -2.14 9.91
N LYS A 420 31.92 -1.47 9.38
CA LYS A 420 33.13 -2.13 8.84
C LYS A 420 33.34 -3.36 9.69
N LYS A 421 33.28 -4.55 9.06
CA LYS A 421 33.46 -5.85 9.71
C LYS A 421 34.38 -5.62 10.90
N ARG A 422 33.84 -5.63 12.12
CA ARG A 422 34.70 -5.89 13.29
C ARG A 422 35.44 -7.13 12.87
N GLU A 423 36.76 -7.01 12.76
CA GLU A 423 37.64 -8.11 12.39
C GLU A 423 37.10 -9.34 13.08
N LEU A 424 36.48 -10.20 12.27
CA LEU A 424 36.01 -11.48 12.74
C LEU A 424 37.30 -12.19 13.07
N ASP A 425 37.49 -12.41 14.36
CA ASP A 425 38.54 -13.21 14.95
C ASP A 425 38.85 -14.38 14.02
N ASN A 426 40.11 -14.53 13.62
CA ASN A 426 40.62 -15.41 12.56
C ASN A 426 40.50 -16.92 12.90
N SER A 427 39.49 -17.33 13.66
CA SER A 427 39.32 -18.70 14.17
C SER A 427 38.24 -19.52 13.46
N VAL A 428 37.58 -19.00 12.43
CA VAL A 428 36.52 -19.74 11.69
C VAL A 428 36.74 -19.73 10.17
N GLN A 429 37.97 -19.94 9.73
CA GLN A 429 38.32 -20.35 8.36
C GLN A 429 38.59 -21.86 8.30
N GLN A 430 37.60 -22.68 8.62
CA GLN A 430 37.54 -24.07 8.18
C GLN A 430 36.08 -24.47 8.05
N LEU A 431 35.56 -24.38 6.83
CA LEU A 431 34.53 -25.25 6.23
C LEU A 431 34.12 -24.64 4.89
N GLU A 432 35.04 -24.70 3.93
CA GLU A 432 34.69 -24.76 2.51
C GLU A 432 34.76 -26.22 2.05
N PHE A 433 33.86 -26.56 1.12
CA PHE A 433 33.70 -27.82 0.38
C PHE A 433 32.92 -28.96 1.07
N ALA A 434 31.63 -29.07 0.74
CA ALA A 434 31.06 -30.30 0.16
C ALA A 434 29.62 -30.09 -0.36
N ILE A 435 29.43 -30.44 -1.64
CA ILE A 435 28.20 -30.64 -2.46
C ILE A 435 27.59 -29.39 -3.11
#